data_AF-A0A392PG10-F1
#
_entry.id   AF-A0A392PG10-F1
#
_cell.length_a   1.000
_cell.length_b   1.000
_cell.length_c   1.000
_cell.angle_alpha   90.00
_cell.angle_beta   90.00
_cell.angle_gamma   90.00
#
_symmetry.space_group_name_H-M   'P 1'
#
loop_
_entity.id
_entity.type
_entity.pdbx_description
1 polymer ?
#
loop_
_entity_poly.entity_id
_entity_poly.type
_entity_poly.pdbx_seq_one_letter_code
_entity_poly.pdbx_strand_id
1 'polypeptide(L)' 'MSNLIGPVEPMALANHPVKGLYFIMSGAPESIDIAVMSYARTLRITLKTQKDLIDEQKFKLCM' A
#
# COMPACT_ATOMS: atom_id res chain seq x y z
N MET A 1 -9.15 -2.12 -8.96
CA MET A 1 -7.96 -2.95 -9.21
C MET A 1 -7.28 -3.20 -7.88
N SER A 2 -6.99 -4.45 -7.53
CA SER A 2 -6.40 -4.82 -6.22
C SER A 2 -4.90 -5.10 -6.28
N ASN A 3 -4.32 -5.32 -7.46
CA ASN A 3 -2.90 -5.67 -7.61
C ASN A 3 -2.24 -5.00 -8.84
N LEU A 4 -0.98 -4.58 -8.68
CA LEU A 4 -0.15 -3.98 -9.72
C LEU A 4 1.29 -4.52 -9.65
N ILE A 5 1.90 -4.77 -10.80
CA ILE A 5 3.34 -5.04 -10.88
C ILE A 5 4.04 -3.68 -10.86
N GLY A 6 4.78 -3.39 -9.79
CA GLY A 6 5.55 -2.16 -9.71
C GLY A 6 7.00 -2.33 -10.16
N PRO A 7 7.81 -1.26 -10.06
CA PRO A 7 9.14 -1.18 -10.65
C PRO A 7 10.08 -2.31 -10.19
N VAL A 8 10.83 -2.87 -11.13
CA VAL A 8 11.83 -3.91 -10.84
C VAL A 8 13.15 -3.27 -10.40
N GLU A 9 13.50 -2.14 -10.99
CA GLU A 9 14.69 -1.36 -10.68
C GLU A 9 14.44 -0.35 -9.54
N PRO A 10 15.42 -0.13 -8.64
CA PRO A 10 15.35 0.96 -7.68
C PRO A 10 15.29 2.33 -8.37
N MET A 11 14.59 3.28 -7.76
CA MET A 11 14.44 4.64 -8.29
C MET A 11 14.76 5.72 -7.24
N ALA A 12 14.91 6.95 -7.69
CA ALA A 12 15.09 8.13 -6.84
C ALA A 12 14.07 9.22 -7.19
N LEU A 13 13.60 9.95 -6.18
CA LEU A 13 12.77 11.13 -6.34
C LEU A 13 13.57 12.35 -5.87
N ALA A 14 13.78 13.33 -6.75
CA ALA A 14 14.59 14.51 -6.46
C ALA A 14 15.96 14.16 -5.84
N ASN A 15 16.68 13.18 -6.43
CA ASN A 15 17.94 12.62 -5.91
C ASN A 15 17.89 11.91 -4.55
N HIS A 16 16.70 11.60 -4.03
CA HIS A 16 16.55 10.80 -2.81
C HIS A 16 16.09 9.38 -3.17
N PRO A 17 16.81 8.32 -2.75
CA PRO A 17 16.42 6.95 -3.03
C PRO A 17 15.02 6.62 -2.49
N VAL A 18 14.17 6.05 -3.33
CA VAL A 18 12.85 5.57 -2.94
C VAL A 18 13.00 4.23 -2.24
N LYS A 19 12.60 4.17 -0.96
CA LYS A 19 12.68 2.94 -0.14
C LYS A 19 11.49 2.01 -0.32
N GLY A 20 10.41 2.51 -0.90
CA GLY A 20 9.16 1.78 -1.08
C GLY A 20 8.18 2.58 -1.90
N LEU A 21 7.34 1.86 -2.64
CA LEU A 21 6.26 2.43 -3.42
C LEU A 21 4.96 1.72 -2.99
N TYR A 22 3.91 2.48 -2.79
CA TYR A 22 2.58 2.02 -2.38
C TYR A 22 1.55 2.72 -3.25
N PHE A 23 0.42 2.06 -3.50
CA PHE A 23 -0.72 2.67 -4.19
C PHE A 23 -2.00 2.35 -3.43
N ILE A 24 -2.97 3.25 -3.52
CA ILE A 24 -4.33 3.08 -3.01
C ILE A 24 -5.31 3.74 -3.97
N MET A 25 -6.54 3.26 -4.02
CA MET A 25 -7.59 3.90 -4.80
C MET A 25 -8.38 4.89 -3.92
N SER A 26 -8.47 6.15 -4.35
CA SER A 26 -9.26 7.19 -3.68
C SER A 26 -10.65 7.34 -4.31
N GLY A 27 -11.67 7.65 -3.51
CA GLY A 27 -13.02 7.95 -3.99
C GLY A 27 -13.89 6.74 -4.33
N ALA A 28 -13.36 5.53 -4.20
CA ALA A 28 -14.12 4.30 -4.38
C ALA A 28 -15.01 4.02 -3.14
N PRO A 29 -16.20 3.42 -3.32
CA PRO A 29 -17.21 3.27 -2.27
C PRO A 29 -16.87 2.21 -1.22
N GLU A 30 -15.80 1.43 -1.41
CA GLU A 30 -15.44 0.34 -0.53
C GLU A 30 -14.90 0.85 0.82
N SER A 31 -15.50 0.37 1.91
CA SER A 31 -15.06 0.68 3.27
C SER A 31 -13.72 0.03 3.64
N ILE A 32 -13.25 -0.96 2.85
CA ILE A 32 -11.94 -1.61 2.97
C ILE A 32 -11.37 -1.80 1.56
N ASP A 33 -10.11 -1.43 1.37
CA ASP A 33 -9.35 -1.64 0.13
C ASP A 33 -7.99 -2.27 0.47
N ILE A 34 -7.65 -3.32 -0.26
CA ILE A 34 -6.36 -4.02 -0.14
C ILE A 34 -5.65 -3.90 -1.47
N ALA A 35 -4.53 -3.19 -1.47
CA ALA A 35 -3.72 -2.92 -2.64
C ALA A 35 -2.35 -3.61 -2.53
N VAL A 36 -2.04 -4.45 -3.51
CA VAL A 36 -0.79 -5.24 -3.56
C VAL A 36 0.10 -4.76 -4.70
N MET A 37 1.34 -4.38 -4.39
CA MET A 37 2.31 -3.97 -5.40
C MET A 37 3.72 -4.45 -5.08
N SER A 38 4.47 -4.84 -6.11
CA SER A 38 5.91 -5.10 -5.98
C SER A 38 6.74 -3.83 -6.15
N TYR A 39 7.81 -3.65 -5.37
CA TYR A 39 8.84 -2.64 -5.62
C TYR A 39 10.21 -3.25 -5.37
N ALA A 40 11.11 -3.14 -6.36
CA ALA A 40 12.45 -3.73 -6.31
C ALA A 40 12.41 -5.20 -5.85
N ARG A 41 11.54 -6.00 -6.49
CA ARG A 41 11.28 -7.42 -6.20
C ARG A 41 10.74 -7.73 -4.80
N THR A 42 10.35 -6.71 -4.03
CA THR A 42 9.74 -6.89 -2.71
C THR A 42 8.23 -6.65 -2.82
N LEU A 43 7.43 -7.63 -2.41
CA LEU A 43 5.98 -7.47 -2.34
C LEU A 43 5.61 -6.50 -1.21
N ARG A 44 4.68 -5.58 -1.48
CA ARG A 44 4.15 -4.61 -0.51
C ARG A 44 2.63 -4.65 -0.54
N ILE A 45 2.04 -4.64 0.64
CA ILE A 45 0.59 -4.72 0.84
C ILE A 45 0.18 -3.46 1.57
N THR A 46 -0.82 -2.78 1.04
CA THR A 46 -1.43 -1.60 1.66
C THR A 46 -2.87 -1.94 2.03
N LEU A 47 -3.24 -1.69 3.28
CA LEU A 47 -4.63 -1.73 3.72
C LEU A 47 -5.11 -0.31 3.93
N LYS A 48 -6.20 0.04 3.25
CA LYS A 48 -6.97 1.25 3.47
C LYS A 48 -8.30 0.83 4.06
N THR A 49 -8.67 1.47 5.15
CA THR A 49 -9.96 1.25 5.82
C THR A 49 -10.64 2.59 6.02
N GLN A 50 -11.97 2.58 5.97
CA GLN A 50 -12.77 3.71 6.42
C GLN A 50 -12.49 3.98 7.89
N LYS A 51 -12.34 5.26 8.23
CA LYS A 51 -12.11 5.68 9.61
C LYS A 51 -13.19 5.08 10.53
N ASP A 52 -12.76 4.60 11.70
CA ASP A 52 -13.61 4.04 12.74
C ASP A 52 -14.29 2.70 12.40
N LEU A 53 -14.02 2.10 11.23
CA LEU A 53 -14.52 0.77 10.87
C LEU A 53 -13.70 -0.35 11.54
N ILE A 54 -12.38 -0.19 11.59
CA ILE A 54 -11.44 -1.14 12.20
C ILE A 54 -10.73 -0.44 13.36
N ASP A 55 -10.67 -1.12 14.51
CA ASP A 55 -9.83 -0.71 15.64
C ASP A 55 -8.35 -0.83 15.24
N GLU A 56 -7.70 0.32 15.06
CA GLU A 56 -6.30 0.40 14.60
C GLU A 56 -5.33 -0.31 15.55
N GLN A 57 -5.58 -0.27 16.85
CA GLN A 57 -4.70 -0.90 17.86
C GLN A 57 -4.82 -2.41 17.79
N LYS A 58 -6.05 -2.95 17.75
CA LYS A 58 -6.28 -4.38 17.57
C LYS A 58 -5.75 -4.88 16.23
N PHE A 59 -5.92 -4.10 15.17
CA PHE A 59 -5.40 -4.45 13.86
C PHE A 59 -3.87 -4.56 13.85
N LYS A 60 -3.16 -3.59 14.46
CA LYS A 60 -1.68 -3.63 14.59
C LYS A 60 -1.18 -4.82 15.39
N LEU A 61 -1.97 -5.33 16.35
CA LEU A 61 -1.63 -6.52 17.12
C LEU A 61 -1.79 -7.84 16.33
N CYS A 62 -2.53 -7.82 15.21
CA CYS A 62 -2.78 -8.98 14.36
C CYS A 62 -1.90 -9.01 13.09
N MET A 63 -1.02 -8.02 12.92
CA MET A 63 -0.13 -7.85 11.78
C MET A 63 1.31 -8.17 12.19
#